data_AF-A0AAV5VDZ0-F1
#
_entry.id   AF-A0AAV5VDZ0-F1
#
_cell.length_a   1.000
_cell.length_b   1.000
_cell.length_c   1.000
_cell.angle_alpha   90.00
_cell.angle_beta   90.00
_cell.angle_gamma   90.00
#
_symmetry.space_group_name_H-M   'P 1'
#
loop_
_entity.id
_entity.type
_entity.pdbx_description
1 polymer ?
#
loop_
_entity_poly.entity_id
_entity_poly.type
_entity_poly.pdbx_seq_one_letter_code
_entity_poly.pdbx_strand_id
1 'polypeptide(L)'
;MTLNNLIFIIYGIPAFLLCTLTVVSTLSIRRNLSPTFVVIYVLSTAVNLLTYLNVWLSLRLYQEPAFNFYYHFANATVVLPIIQQFLVGYCYFAQNINTFLLTIDRFVAISALDW
;
A
#
# COMPACT_ATOMS: atom_id res chain seq x y z
N MET A 1 -12.29 10.22 18.98
CA MET A 1 -11.17 10.02 18.04
C MET A 1 -9.85 10.04 18.80
N THR A 2 -9.11 8.94 18.81
CA THR A 2 -7.82 8.88 19.53
C THR A 2 -6.72 9.67 18.78
N LEU A 3 -5.76 10.25 19.49
CA LEU A 3 -4.65 11.02 18.89
C LEU A 3 -3.90 10.21 17.79
N ASN A 4 -3.75 8.90 18.01
CA ASN A 4 -3.12 7.99 17.04
C ASN A 4 -3.90 7.87 15.73
N ASN A 5 -5.24 7.90 15.79
CA ASN A 5 -6.09 7.86 14.59
C ASN A 5 -6.01 9.17 13.82
N LEU A 6 -5.94 10.30 14.53
CA LEU A 6 -5.79 11.62 13.91
C LEU A 6 -4.44 11.77 13.21
N ILE A 7 -3.35 11.37 13.87
CA ILE A 7 -2.00 11.31 13.26
C ILE A 7 -2.05 10.43 12.01
N PHE A 8 -2.63 9.23 12.11
CA PHE A 8 -2.67 8.29 10.99
C PHE A 8 -3.43 8.83 9.77
N ILE A 9 -4.53 9.56 9.96
CA ILE A 9 -5.28 10.20 8.87
C ILE A 9 -4.49 11.37 8.27
N ILE A 10 -3.87 12.21 9.13
CA ILE A 10 -3.08 13.37 8.68
C ILE A 10 -1.87 12.93 7.87
N TYR A 11 -1.21 11.83 8.21
CA TYR A 11 -0.12 11.28 7.38
C TYR A 11 -0.64 10.48 6.18
N GLY A 12 -1.75 9.78 6.36
CA GLY A 12 -2.28 8.86 5.37
C GLY A 12 -2.95 9.51 4.16
N ILE A 13 -3.72 10.59 4.36
CA ILE A 13 -4.37 11.30 3.25
C ILE A 13 -3.32 11.91 2.30
N PRO A 14 -2.31 12.66 2.76
CA PRO A 14 -1.24 13.14 1.89
C PRO A 14 -0.47 12.00 1.22
N ALA A 15 -0.16 10.92 1.95
CA ALA A 15 0.53 9.76 1.37
C ALA A 15 -0.28 9.10 0.24
N PHE A 16 -1.60 8.99 0.40
CA PHE A 16 -2.51 8.48 -0.63
C PHE A 16 -2.52 9.37 -1.87
N LEU A 17 -2.62 10.70 -1.68
CA LEU A 17 -2.60 11.66 -2.78
C LEU A 17 -1.27 11.61 -3.54
N LEU A 18 -0.15 11.57 -2.82
CA LEU A 18 1.19 11.44 -3.41
C LEU A 18 1.34 10.12 -4.18
N CYS A 19 0.91 9.00 -3.62
CA CYS A 19 0.94 7.70 -4.31
C CYS A 19 0.10 7.70 -5.60
N THR A 20 -1.06 8.34 -5.56
CA THR A 20 -1.92 8.45 -6.75
C THR A 20 -1.26 9.32 -7.82
N LEU A 21 -0.68 10.45 -7.40
CA LEU A 21 0.04 11.37 -8.29
C LEU A 21 1.27 10.70 -8.93
N THR A 22 2.05 9.94 -8.17
CA THR A 22 3.24 9.25 -8.70
C THR A 22 2.85 8.17 -9.71
N VAL A 23 1.79 7.40 -9.46
CA VAL A 23 1.29 6.41 -10.43
C VAL A 23 0.83 7.07 -11.72
N VAL A 24 0.03 8.14 -11.63
CA VAL A 24 -0.42 8.89 -12.82
C VAL A 24 0.77 9.45 -13.60
N SER A 25 1.77 10.00 -12.90
CA SER A 25 2.99 10.53 -13.50
C SER A 25 3.81 9.43 -14.21
N THR A 26 4.02 8.29 -13.55
CA THR A 26 4.74 7.14 -14.12
C THR A 26 3.99 6.58 -15.34
N LEU A 27 2.66 6.50 -15.29
CA LEU A 27 1.85 6.05 -16.42
C LEU A 27 1.85 7.05 -17.60
N SER A 28 2.01 8.34 -17.33
CA SER A 28 2.15 9.38 -18.37
C SER A 28 3.49 9.24 -19.11
N ILE A 29 4.57 8.99 -18.37
CA ILE A 29 5.94 8.90 -18.92
C ILE A 29 6.28 7.46 -19.36
N ARG A 30 5.34 6.52 -19.28
CA ARG A 30 5.57 5.08 -19.53
C ARG A 30 6.27 4.73 -20.84
N ARG A 31 6.13 5.58 -21.87
CA ARG A 31 6.80 5.38 -23.18
C ARG A 31 8.32 5.53 -23.12
N ASN A 32 8.83 6.27 -22.14
CA ASN A 32 10.25 6.52 -21.94
C ASN A 32 10.88 5.59 -20.88
N LEU A 33 10.08 4.71 -20.28
CA LEU A 33 10.48 3.83 -19.19
C LEU A 33 10.45 2.38 -19.64
N SER A 34 11.28 1.54 -19.02
CA SER A 34 11.20 0.09 -19.20
C SER A 34 9.81 -0.41 -18.80
N PRO A 35 9.15 -1.26 -19.60
CA PRO A 35 7.83 -1.80 -19.28
C PRO A 35 7.84 -2.60 -17.97
N THR A 36 8.94 -3.32 -17.69
CA THR A 36 9.12 -4.09 -16.45
C THR A 36 9.12 -3.18 -15.23
N PHE A 37 9.83 -2.06 -15.30
CA PHE A 37 9.85 -1.04 -14.25
C PHE A 37 8.45 -0.48 -13.96
N VAL A 38 7.71 -0.13 -15.02
CA VAL A 38 6.35 0.43 -14.87
C VAL A 38 5.43 -0.57 -14.17
N VAL A 39 5.49 -1.85 -14.53
CA VAL A 39 4.68 -2.90 -13.91
C VAL A 39 5.02 -3.08 -12.43
N ILE A 40 6.31 -3.23 -12.10
CA ILE A 40 6.75 -3.41 -10.70
C ILE A 40 6.38 -2.17 -9.86
N TYR A 41 6.54 -0.97 -10.41
CA TYR A 41 6.21 0.27 -9.72
C TYR A 41 4.70 0.40 -9.44
N VAL A 42 3.85 0.13 -10.44
CA VAL A 42 2.39 0.18 -10.27
C VAL A 42 1.91 -0.87 -9.27
N LEU A 43 2.44 -2.09 -9.33
CA LEU A 43 2.16 -3.14 -8.35
C LEU A 43 2.61 -2.74 -6.94
N SER A 44 3.79 -2.14 -6.80
CA SER A 44 4.30 -1.64 -5.52
C SER A 44 3.35 -0.60 -4.93
N THR A 45 2.92 0.39 -5.71
CA THR A 45 1.99 1.41 -5.21
C THR A 45 0.62 0.82 -4.87
N ALA A 46 0.09 -0.10 -5.69
CA ALA A 46 -1.18 -0.76 -5.42
C ALA A 46 -1.13 -1.56 -4.09
N VAL A 47 -0.07 -2.33 -3.88
CA VAL A 47 0.14 -3.06 -2.62
C VAL A 47 0.27 -2.08 -1.45
N ASN A 48 1.02 -0.98 -1.58
CA ASN A 48 1.15 0.03 -0.52
C ASN A 48 -0.20 0.66 -0.12
N LEU A 49 -1.05 0.98 -1.09
CA LEU A 49 -2.39 1.51 -0.83
C LEU A 49 -3.29 0.47 -0.15
N LEU A 50 -3.23 -0.78 -0.61
CA LEU A 50 -3.96 -1.88 0.04
C LEU A 50 -3.50 -2.11 1.48
N THR A 51 -2.19 -2.09 1.74
CA THR A 51 -1.64 -2.18 3.11
C THR A 51 -2.18 -1.05 3.97
N TYR A 52 -2.11 0.19 3.48
CA TYR A 52 -2.60 1.36 4.22
C TYR A 52 -4.08 1.22 4.59
N LEU A 53 -4.94 0.89 3.63
CA LEU A 53 -6.37 0.72 3.85
C LEU A 53 -6.66 -0.45 4.82
N ASN A 54 -5.98 -1.58 4.64
CA ASN A 54 -6.20 -2.75 5.49
C ASN A 54 -5.74 -2.49 6.94
N VAL A 55 -4.60 -1.83 7.15
CA VAL A 55 -4.11 -1.43 8.47
C VAL A 55 -5.06 -0.43 9.13
N TRP A 56 -5.58 0.54 8.35
CA TRP A 56 -6.55 1.51 8.85
C TRP A 56 -7.84 0.83 9.33
N LEU A 57 -8.39 -0.08 8.51
CA LEU A 57 -9.59 -0.84 8.82
C LEU A 57 -9.39 -1.78 10.02
N SER A 58 -8.26 -2.48 10.07
CA SER A 58 -7.97 -3.52 11.07
C SER A 58 -7.63 -2.97 12.44
N LEU A 59 -6.75 -1.97 12.50
CA LEU A 59 -6.20 -1.52 13.78
C LEU A 59 -6.92 -0.31 14.35
N ARG A 60 -7.57 0.50 13.51
CA ARG A 60 -8.05 1.83 13.90
C ARG A 60 -9.56 1.97 13.81
N LEU A 61 -10.14 1.66 12.65
CA LEU A 61 -11.58 1.86 12.41
C LEU A 61 -12.44 0.95 13.30
N TYR A 62 -11.94 -0.23 13.66
CA TYR A 62 -12.54 -1.13 14.65
C TYR A 62 -12.73 -0.50 16.04
N GLN A 63 -11.93 0.51 16.39
CA GLN A 63 -11.92 1.13 17.72
C GLN A 63 -12.76 2.43 17.78
N GLU A 64 -13.23 2.94 16.65
CA GLU A 64 -13.98 4.21 16.60
C GLU A 64 -15.49 3.95 16.52
N PRO A 65 -16.25 4.19 17.60
CA PRO A 65 -17.71 4.01 17.59
C PRO A 65 -18.43 5.01 16.66
N ALA A 66 -17.75 6.07 16.21
CA ALA A 66 -18.27 7.02 15.22
C ALA A 66 -18.57 6.36 13.86
N PHE A 67 -17.86 5.28 13.50
CA PHE A 67 -18.12 4.47 12.32
C PHE A 67 -18.99 3.25 12.67
N ASN A 68 -20.21 3.55 13.13
CA ASN A 68 -21.14 2.62 13.79
C ASN A 68 -21.34 1.29 13.02
N PHE A 69 -21.46 1.34 11.69
CA PHE A 69 -21.63 0.15 10.85
C PHE A 69 -20.42 -0.79 10.91
N TYR A 70 -19.22 -0.27 10.64
CA TYR A 70 -18.01 -1.08 10.61
C TYR A 70 -17.58 -1.52 12.01
N TYR A 71 -17.77 -0.66 13.01
CA TYR A 71 -17.55 -0.98 14.41
C TYR A 71 -18.35 -2.21 14.85
N HIS A 72 -19.67 -2.21 14.62
CA HIS A 72 -20.50 -3.37 14.98
C HIS A 72 -20.21 -4.60 14.14
N PHE A 73 -20.02 -4.45 12.82
CA PHE A 73 -19.73 -5.58 11.93
C PHE A 73 -18.42 -6.28 12.31
N ALA A 74 -17.37 -5.49 12.59
CA ALA A 74 -16.06 -6.02 12.91
C ALA A 74 -16.02 -6.61 14.33
N ASN A 75 -16.66 -5.98 15.31
CA ASN A 75 -16.73 -6.51 16.69
C ASN A 75 -17.66 -7.74 16.82
N ALA A 76 -18.64 -7.91 15.92
CA ALA A 76 -19.57 -9.05 15.96
C ALA A 76 -19.03 -10.31 15.27
N THR A 77 -17.97 -10.21 14.46
CA THR A 77 -17.46 -11.33 13.66
C THR A 77 -15.99 -11.60 13.94
N VAL A 78 -15.66 -12.83 14.37
CA VAL A 78 -14.27 -13.24 14.66
C VAL A 78 -13.45 -13.43 13.39
N VAL A 79 -14.11 -13.65 12.25
CA VAL A 79 -13.46 -13.94 10.96
C VAL A 79 -12.76 -12.71 10.37
N LEU A 80 -13.35 -11.53 10.51
CA LEU A 80 -12.82 -10.31 9.89
C LEU A 80 -11.43 -9.91 10.42
N PRO A 81 -11.19 -9.88 11.75
CA PRO A 81 -9.84 -9.62 12.28
C PRO A 81 -8.79 -10.61 11.80
N ILE A 82 -9.13 -11.90 11.67
CA ILE A 82 -8.20 -12.95 11.21
C ILE A 82 -7.80 -12.71 9.75
N ILE A 83 -8.78 -12.44 8.87
CA ILE A 83 -8.53 -12.13 7.46
C ILE A 83 -7.65 -10.88 7.36
N GLN A 84 -7.95 -9.85 8.15
CA GLN A 84 -7.18 -8.62 8.11
C GLN A 84 -5.74 -8.79 8.58
N GLN A 85 -5.52 -9.52 9.67
CA GLN A 85 -4.19 -9.85 10.18
C GLN A 85 -3.37 -10.63 9.13
N PHE A 86 -4.00 -11.61 8.46
CA PHE A 86 -3.38 -12.35 7.37
C PHE A 86 -3.02 -11.43 6.19
N LEU A 87 -3.95 -10.57 5.77
CA LEU A 87 -3.73 -9.62 4.68
C LEU A 87 -2.61 -8.63 5.00
N VAL A 88 -2.49 -8.17 6.25
CA VAL A 88 -1.38 -7.30 6.66
C VAL A 88 -0.03 -8.01 6.43
N GLY A 89 0.12 -9.25 6.91
CA GLY A 89 1.34 -10.03 6.70
C GLY A 89 1.64 -10.29 5.22
N TYR A 90 0.61 -10.66 4.45
CA TYR A 90 0.74 -10.90 3.02
C TYR A 90 1.13 -9.64 2.24
N CYS A 91 0.53 -8.49 2.55
CA CYS A 91 0.86 -7.24 1.90
C CYS A 91 2.29 -6.78 2.23
N TYR A 92 2.75 -6.90 3.49
CA TYR A 92 4.14 -6.61 3.84
C TYR A 92 5.13 -7.51 3.09
N PHE A 93 4.82 -8.80 2.96
CA PHE A 93 5.62 -9.71 2.16
C PHE A 93 5.68 -9.28 0.68
N ALA A 94 4.54 -8.92 0.09
CA ALA A 94 4.47 -8.43 -1.28
C ALA A 94 5.25 -7.11 -1.48
N GLN A 95 5.22 -6.19 -0.50
CA GLN A 95 6.03 -4.96 -0.53
C GLN A 95 7.53 -5.25 -0.60
N ASN A 96 8.00 -6.21 0.20
CA ASN A 96 9.41 -6.62 0.21
C ASN A 96 9.82 -7.24 -1.13
N ILE A 97 8.98 -8.11 -1.70
CA ILE A 97 9.23 -8.69 -3.03
C ILE A 97 9.28 -7.60 -4.09
N ASN A 98 8.31 -6.70 -4.12
CA ASN A 98 8.27 -5.62 -5.10
C ASN A 98 9.51 -4.72 -5.01
N THR A 99 9.96 -4.41 -3.79
CA THR A 99 11.17 -3.62 -3.55
C THR A 99 12.41 -4.35 -4.07
N PHE A 100 12.53 -5.65 -3.77
CA PHE A 100 13.62 -6.49 -4.26
C PHE A 100 13.66 -6.57 -5.80
N LEU A 101 12.50 -6.80 -6.44
CA LEU A 101 12.39 -6.83 -7.90
C LEU A 101 12.78 -5.49 -8.53
N LEU A 102 12.40 -4.38 -7.90
CA LEU A 102 12.77 -3.03 -8.36
C LEU A 102 14.28 -2.80 -8.25
N THR A 103 14.93 -3.28 -7.19
CA THR A 103 16.38 -3.26 -7.05
C THR A 103 17.07 -4.06 -8.16
N ILE A 104 16.56 -5.26 -8.49
CA ILE A 104 17.10 -6.08 -9.58
C ILE A 104 16.91 -5.38 -10.93
N ASP A 105 15.73 -4.86 -11.23
CA ASP A 105 15.46 -4.12 -12.49
C ASP A 105 16.45 -2.97 -12.68
N ARG A 106 16.70 -2.20 -11.62
CA ARG A 106 17.69 -1.11 -11.65
C ARG A 106 19.12 -1.63 -11.80
N PHE A 107 19.50 -2.69 -11.11
CA PHE A 107 20.82 -3.30 -11.22
C PHE A 107 21.10 -3.75 -12.65
N VAL A 108 20.17 -4.50 -13.25
CA VAL A 108 20.28 -4.99 -14.64
C VAL A 108 20.38 -3.82 -15.63
N ALA A 109 19.54 -2.80 -15.46
CA ALA A 109 19.54 -1.62 -16.32
C ALA A 109 20.87 -0.86 -16.29
N ILE A 110 21.55 -0.80 -15.14
CA ILE A 110 22.87 -0.17 -15.00
C ILE A 110 23.95 -1.09 -15.59
N SER A 111 23.97 -2.37 -15.19
CA SER A 111 25.01 -3.30 -15.65
C SER A 111 24.98 -3.54 -17.16
N ALA A 112 23.81 -3.44 -17.79
CA ALA A 112 23.68 -3.61 -19.23
C ALA A 112 24.17 -2.39 -20.05
N LEU A 113 24.38 -1.24 -19.43
CA LEU A 113 24.96 -0.05 -20.08
C LEU A 113 26.50 -0.08 -20.12
N ASP A 114 27.12 -0.90 -19.26
CA ASP A 114 28.58 -1.01 -19.11
C ASP A 114 29.21 -2.14 -19.95
N TRP A 115 28.44 -2.78 -20.83
CA TRP A 115 28.88 -3.79 -21.81
C TRP A 115 28.57 -3.35 -23.24
#